data_AF-A0A2R6H322-F1
#
_entry.id   AF-A0A2R6H322-F1
#
_cell.length_a   1.000
_cell.length_b   1.000
_cell.length_c   1.000
_cell.angle_alpha   90.00
_cell.angle_beta   90.00
_cell.angle_gamma   90.00
#
_symmetry.space_group_name_H-M   'P 1'
#
loop_
_entity.id
_entity.type
_entity.pdbx_description
1 polymer ?
#
loop_
_entity_poly.entity_id
_entity_poly.type
_entity_poly.pdbx_seq_one_letter_code
_entity_poly.pdbx_strand_id
1 'polypeptide(L)'
;MDEISLAVPEPILEALPEEGDSAARDMQRAVEGWEERINRTIAEADDEEATEYVVDAIEHMEDRIETFDGFVPELRAWGQSPIFAMAWRNLYADLIAQLYEHEELSARLDRERNYRLVEDGIRLRDL
;
A
#
# COMPACT_ATOMS: atom_id res chain seq x y z
N MET A 1 4.71 -15.66 11.62
CA MET A 1 4.48 -15.14 10.26
C MET A 1 5.81 -15.11 9.51
N ASP A 2 5.82 -15.41 8.21
CA ASP A 2 7.05 -15.39 7.38
C ASP A 2 7.44 -13.96 6.95
N GLU A 3 8.72 -13.79 6.57
CA GLU A 3 9.23 -12.54 5.98
C GLU A 3 8.54 -12.24 4.65
N ILE A 4 8.22 -10.96 4.44
CA ILE A 4 7.54 -10.45 3.25
C ILE A 4 8.57 -9.82 2.33
N SER A 5 8.40 -9.98 1.02
CA SER A 5 9.18 -9.24 0.04
C SER A 5 8.27 -8.34 -0.78
N LEU A 6 8.65 -7.07 -0.89
CA LEU A 6 7.95 -6.07 -1.68
C LEU A 6 8.88 -5.53 -2.77
N ALA A 7 8.33 -5.38 -3.98
CA ALA A 7 9.08 -4.84 -5.11
C ALA A 7 8.29 -3.77 -5.85
N VAL A 8 9.00 -2.87 -6.54
CA VAL A 8 8.40 -2.01 -7.56
C VAL A 8 8.30 -2.82 -8.86
N PRO A 9 7.10 -3.03 -9.42
CA PRO A 9 6.95 -3.74 -10.69
C PRO A 9 7.67 -3.04 -11.83
N GLU A 10 8.37 -3.82 -12.66
CA GLU A 10 9.03 -3.32 -13.87
C GLU A 10 8.08 -2.53 -14.80
N PRO A 11 6.82 -2.95 -15.05
CA PRO A 11 5.89 -2.17 -15.87
C PRO A 11 5.58 -0.76 -15.32
N ILE A 12 5.69 -0.55 -14.00
CA ILE A 12 5.50 0.78 -13.41
C ILE A 12 6.70 1.67 -13.69
N LEU A 13 7.91 1.11 -13.62
CA LEU A 13 9.15 1.83 -13.93
C LEU A 13 9.22 2.20 -15.42
N GLU A 14 8.86 1.26 -16.30
CA GLU A 14 8.84 1.48 -17.75
C GLU A 14 7.80 2.51 -18.19
N ALA A 15 6.73 2.70 -17.40
CA ALA A 15 5.70 3.70 -17.67
C ALA A 15 6.14 5.13 -17.32
N LEU A 16 7.25 5.31 -16.60
CA LEU A 16 7.76 6.63 -16.24
C LEU A 16 8.36 7.34 -17.47
N PRO A 17 8.22 8.68 -17.56
CA PRO A 17 8.93 9.47 -18.58
C PRO A 17 10.45 9.30 -18.48
N GLU A 18 11.19 9.60 -19.56
CA GLU A 18 12.67 9.52 -19.60
C GLU A 18 13.37 10.37 -18.52
N GLU A 19 12.75 11.46 -18.08
CA GLU A 19 13.25 12.30 -16.97
C GLU A 19 12.91 11.72 -15.57
N GLY A 20 12.30 10.53 -15.52
CA GLY A 20 11.73 9.91 -14.33
C GLY A 20 12.70 9.17 -13.41
N ASP A 21 14.01 9.20 -13.68
CA ASP A 21 15.04 8.51 -12.87
C ASP A 21 15.01 8.88 -11.39
N SER A 22 14.63 10.13 -11.04
CA SER A 22 14.42 10.51 -9.64
C SER A 22 13.19 9.82 -9.06
N ALA A 23 12.07 9.83 -9.78
CA ALA A 23 10.82 9.22 -9.34
C ALA A 23 10.94 7.69 -9.17
N ALA A 24 11.63 7.02 -10.09
CA ALA A 24 11.93 5.58 -9.98
C ALA A 24 12.67 5.25 -8.69
N ARG A 25 13.73 6.02 -8.36
CA ARG A 25 14.49 5.84 -7.12
C ARG A 25 13.67 6.17 -5.87
N ASP A 26 12.78 7.16 -5.95
CA ASP A 26 11.91 7.52 -4.85
C ASP A 26 10.88 6.42 -4.56
N MET A 27 10.34 5.78 -5.61
CA MET A 27 9.46 4.62 -5.49
C MET A 27 10.18 3.42 -4.86
N GLN A 28 11.39 3.10 -5.33
CA GLN A 28 12.20 2.02 -4.76
C GLN A 28 12.46 2.25 -3.26
N ARG A 29 12.93 3.45 -2.89
CA ARG A 29 13.17 3.80 -1.48
C ARG A 29 11.90 3.75 -0.63
N ALA A 30 10.75 4.11 -1.19
CA ALA A 30 9.48 4.01 -0.49
C ALA A 30 9.10 2.53 -0.23
N VAL A 31 9.27 1.66 -1.22
CA VAL A 31 9.01 0.22 -1.09
C VAL A 31 9.95 -0.42 -0.07
N GLU A 32 11.25 -0.18 -0.17
CA GLU A 32 12.26 -0.64 0.81
C GLU A 32 11.88 -0.24 2.23
N GLY A 33 11.43 1.01 2.41
CA GLY A 33 11.01 1.49 3.72
C GLY A 33 9.72 0.84 4.23
N TRP A 34 8.81 0.41 3.36
CA TRP A 34 7.63 -0.37 3.79
C TRP A 34 8.03 -1.80 4.17
N GLU A 35 8.81 -2.46 3.32
CA GLU A 35 9.32 -3.82 3.55
C GLU A 35 10.07 -3.90 4.88
N GLU A 36 11.03 -3.00 5.11
CA GLU A 36 11.83 -2.95 6.34
C GLU A 36 10.95 -2.82 7.59
N ARG A 37 9.98 -1.90 7.56
CA ARG A 37 9.12 -1.66 8.72
C ARG A 37 8.22 -2.85 9.03
N ILE A 38 7.62 -3.43 7.99
CA ILE A 38 6.73 -4.60 8.14
C ILE A 38 7.52 -5.79 8.67
N ASN A 39 8.66 -6.12 8.05
CA ASN A 39 9.47 -7.26 8.44
C ASN A 39 10.07 -7.10 9.84
N ARG A 40 10.43 -5.88 10.23
CA ARG A 40 10.84 -5.59 11.61
C ARG A 40 9.70 -5.88 12.59
N THR A 41 8.47 -5.44 12.31
CA THR A 41 7.32 -5.76 13.18
C THR A 41 7.07 -7.27 13.24
N ILE A 42 7.13 -7.98 12.10
CA ILE A 42 7.00 -9.44 12.05
C ILE A 42 8.06 -10.14 12.91
N ALA A 43 9.29 -9.60 12.97
CA ALA A 43 10.38 -10.18 13.75
C ALA A 43 10.29 -9.88 15.26
N GLU A 44 9.70 -8.74 15.64
CA GLU A 44 9.70 -8.24 17.02
C GLU A 44 8.39 -8.49 17.78
N ALA A 45 7.26 -8.54 17.08
CA ALA A 45 5.91 -8.65 17.63
C ALA A 45 5.36 -10.08 17.51
N ASP A 46 4.21 -10.34 18.15
CA ASP A 46 3.47 -11.57 17.89
C ASP A 46 2.68 -11.51 16.57
N ASP A 47 2.12 -12.65 16.15
CA ASP A 47 1.40 -12.76 14.88
C ASP A 47 0.15 -11.87 14.80
N GLU A 48 -0.48 -11.55 15.94
CA GLU A 48 -1.70 -10.71 16.00
C GLU A 48 -1.30 -9.24 15.83
N GLU A 49 -0.35 -8.77 16.64
CA GLU A 49 0.22 -7.41 16.54
C GLU A 49 0.83 -7.15 15.15
N ALA A 50 1.54 -8.13 14.57
CA ALA A 50 2.08 -8.02 13.23
C ALA A 50 0.98 -7.95 12.16
N THR A 51 -0.13 -8.68 12.34
CA THR A 51 -1.28 -8.60 11.43
C THR A 51 -1.94 -7.23 11.50
N GLU A 52 -2.19 -6.71 12.69
CA GLU A 52 -2.77 -5.38 12.88
C GLU A 52 -1.91 -4.30 12.20
N TYR A 53 -0.59 -4.36 12.37
CA TYR A 53 0.34 -3.44 11.73
C TYR A 53 0.27 -3.50 10.19
N VAL A 54 0.15 -4.69 9.62
CA VAL A 54 0.04 -4.85 8.16
C VAL A 54 -1.31 -4.32 7.67
N VAL A 55 -2.40 -4.50 8.42
CA VAL A 55 -3.70 -3.90 8.08
C VAL A 55 -3.61 -2.37 8.10
N ASP A 56 -2.98 -1.78 9.11
CA ASP A 56 -2.75 -0.33 9.17
C ASP A 56 -1.90 0.17 7.99
N ALA A 57 -0.89 -0.61 7.59
CA ALA A 57 -0.10 -0.31 6.41
C ALA A 57 -0.94 -0.34 5.13
N ILE A 58 -1.82 -1.33 4.97
CA ILE A 58 -2.76 -1.42 3.83
C ILE A 58 -3.71 -0.23 3.81
N GLU A 59 -4.32 0.13 4.94
CA GLU A 59 -5.22 1.30 5.05
C GLU A 59 -4.47 2.59 4.65
N HIS A 60 -3.22 2.74 5.11
CA HIS A 60 -2.40 3.86 4.69
C HIS A 60 -2.12 3.84 3.18
N MET A 61 -1.85 2.68 2.58
CA MET A 61 -1.66 2.56 1.13
C MET A 61 -2.95 2.89 0.37
N GLU A 62 -4.13 2.49 0.86
CA GLU A 62 -5.45 2.85 0.31
C GLU A 62 -5.64 4.38 0.31
N ASP A 63 -5.32 5.08 1.41
CA ASP A 63 -5.35 6.56 1.48
C ASP A 63 -4.42 7.20 0.44
N ARG A 64 -3.24 6.62 0.21
CA ARG A 64 -2.32 7.10 -0.82
C ARG A 64 -2.89 6.90 -2.20
N ILE A 65 -3.52 5.76 -2.49
CA ILE A 65 -4.21 5.50 -3.76
C ILE A 65 -5.24 6.59 -4.04
N GLU A 66 -6.12 6.88 -3.07
CA GLU A 66 -7.14 7.93 -3.21
C GLU A 66 -6.52 9.31 -3.45
N THR A 67 -5.48 9.64 -2.69
CA THR A 67 -4.76 10.91 -2.83
C THR A 67 -4.18 11.08 -4.24
N PHE A 68 -3.47 10.06 -4.74
CA PHE A 68 -2.86 10.13 -6.07
C PHE A 68 -3.89 10.08 -7.19
N ASP A 69 -4.98 9.34 -7.02
CA ASP A 69 -6.09 9.35 -7.97
C ASP A 69 -6.75 10.74 -8.03
N GLY A 70 -6.91 11.41 -6.89
CA GLY A 70 -7.43 12.78 -6.80
C GLY A 70 -6.59 13.82 -7.55
N PHE A 71 -5.26 13.63 -7.64
CA PHE A 71 -4.39 14.51 -8.43
C PHE A 71 -4.57 14.36 -9.95
N VAL A 72 -5.04 13.20 -10.42
CA VAL A 72 -5.17 12.93 -11.86
C VAL A 72 -6.10 13.92 -12.59
N PRO A 73 -7.36 14.15 -12.15
CA PRO A 73 -8.22 15.14 -12.78
C PRO A 73 -7.69 16.58 -12.65
N GLU A 74 -7.07 16.91 -11.51
CA GLU A 74 -6.48 18.24 -11.29
C GLU A 74 -5.34 18.52 -12.27
N LEU A 75 -4.37 17.61 -12.37
CA LEU A 75 -3.23 17.76 -13.30
C LEU A 75 -3.71 17.90 -14.75
N ARG A 76 -4.71 17.10 -15.16
CA ARG A 76 -5.31 17.21 -16.49
C ARG A 76 -5.96 18.58 -16.72
N ALA A 77 -6.67 19.12 -15.74
CA ALA A 77 -7.28 20.45 -15.85
C ALA A 77 -6.24 21.56 -16.00
N TRP A 78 -5.04 21.36 -15.47
CA TRP A 78 -3.90 22.29 -15.56
C TRP A 78 -3.00 22.02 -16.78
N GLY A 79 -3.38 21.08 -17.66
CA GLY A 79 -2.58 20.70 -18.83
C GLY A 79 -1.26 19.99 -18.50
N GLN A 80 -1.10 19.50 -17.26
CA GLN A 80 0.06 18.74 -16.81
C GLN A 80 -0.15 17.24 -17.06
N SER A 81 0.94 16.51 -17.27
CA SER A 81 0.88 15.05 -17.40
C SER A 81 0.62 14.38 -16.04
N PRO A 82 -0.44 13.56 -15.88
CA PRO A 82 -0.73 12.87 -14.63
C PRO A 82 0.09 11.57 -14.43
N ILE A 83 1.06 11.29 -15.30
CA ILE A 83 1.74 9.98 -15.35
C ILE A 83 2.41 9.60 -14.04
N PHE A 84 3.07 10.54 -13.36
CA PHE A 84 3.70 10.27 -12.07
C PHE A 84 2.67 9.95 -10.98
N ALA A 85 1.54 10.66 -10.95
CA ALA A 85 0.47 10.38 -9.99
C ALA A 85 -0.14 8.99 -10.23
N MET A 86 -0.39 8.65 -11.49
CA MET A 86 -0.88 7.31 -11.86
C MET A 86 0.12 6.21 -11.51
N ALA A 87 1.43 6.44 -11.71
CA ALA A 87 2.46 5.47 -11.38
C ALA A 87 2.53 5.21 -9.86
N TRP A 88 2.47 6.26 -9.03
CA TRP A 88 2.38 6.10 -7.57
C TRP A 88 1.11 5.40 -7.13
N ARG A 89 -0.06 5.79 -7.66
CA ARG A 89 -1.34 5.12 -7.37
C ARG A 89 -1.27 3.63 -7.69
N ASN A 90 -0.76 3.29 -8.87
CA ASN A 90 -0.65 1.90 -9.29
C ASN A 90 0.37 1.13 -8.43
N LEU A 91 1.46 1.77 -8.01
CA LEU A 91 2.44 1.15 -7.10
C LEU A 91 1.78 0.74 -5.79
N TYR A 92 1.04 1.62 -5.13
CA TYR A 92 0.37 1.26 -3.87
C TYR A 92 -0.66 0.15 -4.06
N ALA A 93 -1.43 0.16 -5.16
CA ALA A 93 -2.36 -0.92 -5.46
C ALA A 93 -1.64 -2.27 -5.65
N ASP A 94 -0.47 -2.25 -6.28
CA ASP A 94 0.35 -3.43 -6.49
C ASP A 94 1.01 -3.94 -5.20
N LEU A 95 1.50 -3.05 -4.33
CA LEU A 95 2.02 -3.43 -3.01
C LEU A 95 0.95 -4.11 -2.14
N ILE A 96 -0.29 -3.60 -2.17
CA ILE A 96 -1.41 -4.27 -1.50
C ILE A 96 -1.61 -5.67 -2.10
N ALA A 97 -1.59 -5.81 -3.43
CA ALA A 97 -1.72 -7.12 -4.06
C ALA A 97 -0.60 -8.09 -3.62
N GLN A 98 0.66 -7.64 -3.59
CA GLN A 98 1.80 -8.44 -3.11
C GLN A 98 1.60 -8.92 -1.66
N LEU A 99 1.08 -8.08 -0.77
CA LEU A 99 0.76 -8.49 0.61
C LEU A 99 -0.30 -9.61 0.65
N TYR A 100 -1.29 -9.56 -0.25
CA TYR A 100 -2.32 -10.60 -0.37
C TYR A 100 -1.84 -11.88 -1.06
N GLU A 101 -0.69 -11.88 -1.75
CA GLU A 101 -0.10 -13.09 -2.35
C GLU A 101 0.47 -14.05 -1.30
N HIS A 102 0.76 -13.56 -0.09
CA HIS A 102 1.19 -14.39 1.03
C HIS A 102 -0.02 -15.10 1.67
N GLU A 103 -0.23 -16.39 1.36
CA GLU A 103 -1.41 -17.17 1.80
C GLU A 103 -1.66 -17.12 3.32
N GLU A 104 -0.61 -17.25 4.13
CA GLU A 104 -0.71 -17.25 5.59
C GLU A 104 -1.14 -15.88 6.16
N LEU A 105 -0.69 -14.81 5.51
CA LEU A 105 -0.96 -13.42 5.85
C LEU A 105 -2.35 -13.02 5.37
N SER A 106 -2.70 -13.31 4.12
CA SER A 106 -4.01 -12.98 3.52
C SER A 106 -5.17 -13.49 4.39
N ALA A 107 -5.10 -14.73 4.87
CA ALA A 107 -6.14 -15.29 5.73
C ALA A 107 -6.26 -14.57 7.09
N ARG A 108 -5.16 -14.01 7.61
CA ARG A 108 -5.16 -13.20 8.83
C ARG A 108 -5.71 -11.80 8.56
N LEU A 109 -5.27 -11.14 7.47
CA LEU A 109 -5.76 -9.84 7.04
C LEU A 109 -7.28 -9.82 6.84
N ASP A 110 -7.83 -10.83 6.17
CA ASP A 110 -9.28 -10.92 5.95
C ASP A 110 -10.04 -11.04 7.26
N ARG A 111 -9.54 -11.81 8.23
CA ARG A 111 -10.17 -11.91 9.55
C ARG A 111 -10.11 -10.60 10.30
N GLU A 112 -8.96 -9.95 10.31
CA GLU A 112 -8.75 -8.69 11.03
C GLU A 112 -9.62 -7.56 10.45
N ARG A 113 -9.63 -7.37 9.13
CA ARG A 113 -10.49 -6.37 8.49
C ARG A 113 -11.97 -6.64 8.75
N ASN A 114 -12.41 -7.90 8.71
CA ASN A 114 -13.78 -8.25 9.07
C ASN A 114 -14.09 -7.93 10.55
N TYR A 115 -13.14 -8.19 11.46
CA TYR A 115 -13.28 -7.85 12.87
C TYR A 115 -13.47 -6.32 13.05
N ARG A 116 -12.59 -5.50 12.44
CA ARG A 116 -12.70 -4.03 12.48
C ARG A 116 -14.02 -3.51 11.92
N LEU A 117 -14.46 -4.02 10.76
CA LEU A 117 -15.74 -3.66 10.15
C LEU A 117 -16.94 -3.96 11.07
N VAL A 118 -16.92 -5.11 11.75
CA VAL A 118 -17.95 -5.47 12.72
C VAL A 118 -17.89 -4.54 13.94
N GLU A 119 -16.70 -4.27 14.46
CA GLU A 119 -16.53 -3.41 15.63
C GLU A 119 -17.02 -1.98 15.35
N ASP A 120 -16.65 -1.40 14.21
CA ASP A 120 -17.10 -0.07 13.79
C ASP A 120 -18.61 -0.04 13.55
N GLY A 121 -19.18 -1.10 12.97
CA GLY A 121 -20.63 -1.24 12.80
C GLY A 121 -21.40 -1.34 14.12
N ILE A 122 -20.81 -1.92 15.17
CA ILE A 122 -21.38 -1.94 16.53
C ILE A 122 -21.29 -0.54 17.13
N ARG A 123 -20.12 0.11 17.08
CA ARG A 123 -19.91 1.48 17.59
C ARG A 123 -20.89 2.49 16.97
N LEU A 124 -21.21 2.36 15.68
CA LEU A 124 -22.18 3.22 14.99
C LEU A 124 -23.64 2.96 15.39
N ARG A 125 -24.00 1.78 15.90
CA ARG A 125 -25.36 1.46 16.36
C ARG A 125 -25.66 1.96 17.78
N ASP A 126 -24.61 2.22 18.56
CA ASP A 126 -24.71 2.71 19.94
C ASP A 126 -24.71 4.26 20.05
N LEU A 127 -24.65 4.97 18.91
CA LEU A 127 -24.76 6.44 18.77
C LEU A 127 -26.17 6.88 18.36
#